data_AF-A0A358HYS0-F1
#
_entry.id   AF-A0A358HYS0-F1
#
_cell.length_a   1.000
_cell.length_b   1.000
_cell.length_c   1.000
_cell.angle_alpha   90.00
_cell.angle_beta   90.00
_cell.angle_gamma   90.00
#
_symmetry.space_group_name_H-M   'P 1'
#
loop_
_entity.id
_entity.type
_entity.pdbx_description
1 polymer ?
#
loop_
_entity_poly.entity_id
_entity_poly.type
_entity_poly.pdbx_seq_one_letter_code
_entity_poly.pdbx_strand_id
1 'polypeptide(L)'
;MTGRRNLGLLGIGGGITGLAVIIIVGLFVLILPARAQVACPADPAWSKSTPSINLDHVFCGEIRSNGSATGFHARPDAINPATVAGVEVTQSPNANGIYAGTVRLRNPNGDDPQKFSSLFPDACSMEQVTASILYAFENRQSCPAGSPGWWQCGANRPGGGGLTGEDTKFCVGAAPQSRFLIAMGLLKDGRINTAFPLR
;
A
#
# COMPACT_ATOMS: atom_id res chain seq x y z
N MET A 1 -106.13 -8.86 -15.09
CA MET A 1 -105.84 -9.13 -16.51
C MET A 1 -104.33 -9.19 -16.69
N THR A 2 -103.83 -10.38 -16.99
CA THR A 2 -102.70 -10.69 -17.90
C THR A 2 -101.46 -9.78 -17.93
N GLY A 3 -100.34 -10.26 -17.39
CA GLY A 3 -99.09 -10.52 -18.15
C GLY A 3 -97.99 -9.53 -17.74
N ARG A 4 -96.68 -9.81 -17.67
CA ARG A 4 -95.79 -10.83 -18.24
C ARG A 4 -94.63 -11.14 -17.26
N ARG A 5 -93.96 -12.25 -17.56
CA ARG A 5 -92.94 -12.99 -16.82
C ARG A 5 -91.51 -12.49 -17.02
N ASN A 6 -90.64 -12.96 -16.11
CA ASN A 6 -89.23 -13.37 -16.26
C ASN A 6 -88.15 -12.27 -16.26
N LEU A 7 -86.90 -12.52 -15.86
CA LEU A 7 -86.23 -13.50 -14.99
C LEU A 7 -84.74 -13.12 -15.11
N GLY A 8 -84.03 -13.05 -13.97
CA GLY A 8 -82.60 -13.33 -13.81
C GLY A 8 -81.59 -12.74 -14.80
N LEU A 9 -80.83 -11.76 -14.34
CA LEU A 9 -79.50 -11.47 -14.89
C LEU A 9 -78.45 -11.99 -13.91
N LEU A 10 -77.85 -13.14 -14.23
CA LEU A 10 -76.66 -13.69 -13.58
C LEU A 10 -75.48 -13.46 -14.53
N GLY A 11 -74.53 -12.63 -14.11
CA GLY A 11 -73.27 -12.37 -14.82
C GLY A 11 -72.15 -12.21 -13.79
N ILE A 12 -71.38 -13.28 -13.63
CA ILE A 12 -70.17 -13.40 -12.80
C ILE A 12 -68.99 -12.73 -13.50
N GLY A 13 -68.21 -11.93 -12.76
CA GLY A 13 -66.96 -11.34 -13.25
C GLY A 13 -66.30 -10.43 -12.21
N GLY A 14 -65.52 -11.01 -11.30
CA GLY A 14 -64.71 -10.27 -10.33
C GLY A 14 -63.35 -10.93 -10.18
N GLY A 15 -62.34 -10.38 -10.84
CA GLY A 15 -60.97 -10.88 -10.85
C GLY A 15 -60.31 -10.75 -9.48
N ILE A 16 -59.68 -11.84 -9.03
CA ILE A 16 -58.86 -11.88 -7.82
C ILE A 16 -57.45 -11.48 -8.25
N THR A 17 -57.08 -10.21 -8.07
CA THR A 17 -55.71 -9.75 -8.26
C THR A 17 -54.85 -10.30 -7.12
N GLY A 18 -54.16 -11.40 -7.37
CA GLY A 18 -53.17 -11.95 -6.46
C GLY A 18 -51.97 -11.00 -6.34
N LEU A 19 -51.71 -10.51 -5.12
CA LEU A 19 -50.42 -9.90 -4.79
C LEU A 19 -49.38 -11.01 -4.71
N ALA A 20 -48.58 -11.16 -5.75
CA ALA A 20 -47.32 -11.89 -5.68
C ALA A 20 -46.30 -11.02 -4.93
N VAL A 21 -46.04 -11.35 -3.67
CA VAL A 21 -44.88 -10.80 -2.94
C VAL A 21 -43.64 -11.50 -3.47
N ILE A 22 -43.00 -10.89 -4.48
CA ILE A 22 -41.69 -11.34 -4.98
C ILE A 22 -40.65 -10.88 -3.94
N ILE A 23 -40.20 -11.81 -3.10
CA ILE A 23 -39.01 -11.61 -2.28
C ILE A 23 -37.81 -11.65 -3.23
N ILE A 24 -37.37 -10.47 -3.69
CA ILE A 24 -36.11 -10.32 -4.39
C ILE A 24 -34.99 -10.51 -3.35
N VAL A 25 -34.51 -11.75 -3.22
CA VAL A 25 -33.21 -12.00 -2.57
C VAL A 25 -32.14 -11.42 -3.48
N GLY A 26 -31.82 -10.15 -3.25
CA GLY A 26 -30.75 -9.45 -3.97
C GLY A 26 -29.43 -10.16 -3.73
N LEU A 27 -28.92 -10.84 -4.76
CA LEU A 27 -27.56 -11.35 -4.81
C LEU A 27 -26.60 -10.16 -4.87
N PHE A 28 -26.26 -9.59 -3.71
CA PHE A 28 -25.17 -8.63 -3.59
C PHE A 28 -23.86 -9.37 -3.86
N VAL A 29 -23.46 -9.40 -5.13
CA VAL A 29 -22.10 -9.78 -5.52
C VAL A 29 -21.17 -8.71 -4.95
N LEU A 30 -20.50 -9.03 -3.84
CA LEU A 30 -19.42 -8.23 -3.28
C LEU A 30 -18.26 -8.24 -4.29
N ILE A 31 -18.24 -7.25 -5.19
CA ILE A 31 -17.09 -6.99 -6.04
C ILE A 31 -16.01 -6.41 -5.13
N LEU A 32 -15.14 -7.26 -4.60
CA LEU A 32 -13.94 -6.81 -3.90
C LEU A 32 -13.02 -6.16 -4.93
N PRO A 33 -12.56 -4.91 -4.73
CA PRO A 33 -11.60 -4.31 -5.63
C PRO A 33 -10.31 -5.13 -5.63
N ALA A 34 -9.87 -5.56 -6.81
CA ALA A 34 -8.55 -6.14 -6.97
C ALA A 34 -7.51 -5.06 -6.61
N ARG A 35 -6.70 -5.32 -5.59
CA ARG A 35 -5.62 -4.40 -5.20
C ARG A 35 -4.51 -4.47 -6.24
N ALA A 36 -4.17 -3.32 -6.82
CA ALA A 36 -3.10 -3.25 -7.81
C ALA A 36 -1.75 -3.50 -7.13
N GLN A 37 -1.01 -4.50 -7.62
CA GLN A 37 0.38 -4.69 -7.24
C GLN A 37 1.24 -3.51 -7.74
N VAL A 38 2.32 -3.19 -7.03
CA VAL A 38 3.33 -2.26 -7.55
C VAL A 38 3.88 -2.81 -8.85
N ALA A 39 3.82 -2.01 -9.91
CA ALA A 39 4.41 -2.35 -11.20
C ALA A 39 5.92 -2.09 -11.13
N CYS A 40 6.71 -3.13 -11.36
CA CYS A 40 8.17 -3.10 -11.32
C CYS A 40 8.72 -3.33 -12.73
N PRO A 41 9.02 -2.27 -13.50
CA PRO A 41 9.59 -2.39 -14.85
C PRO A 41 11.05 -2.89 -14.81
N ALA A 42 11.60 -3.21 -15.98
CA ALA A 42 12.96 -3.76 -16.09
C ALA A 42 14.09 -2.72 -15.90
N ASP A 43 13.76 -1.42 -15.90
CA ASP A 43 14.68 -0.31 -15.68
C ASP A 43 14.28 0.45 -14.41
N PRO A 44 15.23 0.97 -13.62
CA PRO A 44 14.92 1.64 -12.35
C PRO A 44 13.93 2.77 -12.58
N ALA A 45 12.71 2.59 -12.08
CA ALA A 45 11.69 3.62 -12.09
C ALA A 45 12.12 4.76 -11.15
N TRP A 46 12.58 5.86 -11.72
CA TRP A 46 12.86 7.08 -10.96
C TRP A 46 11.58 7.90 -10.78
N SER A 47 11.35 8.40 -9.57
CA SER A 47 10.24 9.34 -9.34
C SER A 47 10.45 10.64 -10.12
N LYS A 48 9.34 11.28 -10.51
CA LYS A 48 9.34 12.61 -11.15
C LYS A 48 9.53 13.77 -10.17
N SER A 49 9.94 13.48 -8.94
CA SER A 49 10.21 14.50 -7.90
C SER A 49 11.59 15.10 -8.06
N THR A 50 11.86 16.16 -7.31
CA THR A 50 13.20 16.73 -7.11
C THR A 50 13.54 16.70 -5.62
N PRO A 51 14.58 15.97 -5.19
CA PRO A 51 15.37 15.02 -6.00
C PRO A 51 14.52 13.82 -6.46
N SER A 52 14.97 13.14 -7.51
CA SER A 52 14.38 11.86 -7.92
C SER A 52 14.76 10.75 -6.93
N ILE A 53 13.83 9.81 -6.73
CA ILE A 53 13.96 8.63 -5.87
C ILE A 53 13.98 7.39 -6.75
N ASN A 54 14.88 6.45 -6.50
CA ASN A 54 14.83 5.13 -7.13
C ASN A 54 13.66 4.33 -6.51
N LEU A 55 12.49 4.37 -7.16
CA LEU A 55 11.28 3.72 -6.68
C LEU A 55 11.43 2.20 -6.75
N ASP A 56 12.12 1.66 -7.74
CA ASP A 56 12.34 0.22 -7.82
C ASP A 56 13.19 -0.28 -6.65
N HIS A 57 14.22 0.47 -6.26
CA HIS A 57 14.99 0.10 -5.07
C HIS A 57 14.12 0.10 -3.81
N VAL A 58 13.19 1.04 -3.66
CA VAL A 58 12.34 1.13 -2.46
C VAL A 58 11.22 0.07 -2.49
N PHE A 59 10.57 -0.16 -3.63
CA PHE A 59 9.33 -0.95 -3.70
C PHE A 59 9.47 -2.31 -4.38
N CYS A 60 10.47 -2.50 -5.24
CA CYS A 60 10.62 -3.70 -6.06
C CYS A 60 11.79 -4.59 -5.64
N GLY A 61 12.83 -3.99 -5.05
CA GLY A 61 14.11 -4.65 -4.85
C GLY A 61 14.86 -4.84 -6.17
N GLU A 62 16.17 -5.01 -6.07
CA GLU A 62 17.04 -5.14 -7.23
C GLU A 62 18.03 -6.29 -7.01
N ILE A 63 18.36 -7.01 -8.07
CA ILE A 63 19.45 -7.99 -8.08
C ILE A 63 20.64 -7.34 -8.77
N ARG A 64 21.76 -7.20 -8.06
CA ARG A 64 23.00 -6.63 -8.60
C ARG A 64 23.63 -7.58 -9.62
N SER A 65 24.57 -7.06 -10.42
CA SER A 65 25.34 -7.84 -11.39
C SER A 65 26.11 -9.02 -10.78
N ASN A 66 26.46 -8.95 -9.49
CA ASN A 66 27.09 -10.05 -8.76
C ASN A 66 26.09 -11.05 -8.15
N GLY A 67 24.80 -10.96 -8.50
CA GLY A 67 23.73 -11.83 -8.00
C GLY A 67 23.20 -11.47 -6.61
N SER A 68 23.74 -10.45 -5.93
CA SER A 68 23.26 -10.08 -4.58
C SER A 68 21.97 -9.26 -4.62
N ALA A 69 21.06 -9.54 -3.68
CA ALA A 69 19.83 -8.77 -3.51
C ALA A 69 20.07 -7.42 -2.81
N THR A 70 19.34 -6.39 -3.20
CA THR A 70 19.31 -5.08 -2.55
C THR A 70 17.92 -4.44 -2.60
N GLY A 71 17.70 -3.42 -1.76
CA GLY A 71 16.45 -2.68 -1.75
C GLY A 71 15.30 -3.44 -1.11
N PHE A 72 14.09 -3.15 -1.58
CA PHE A 72 12.80 -3.58 -1.07
C PHE A 72 12.59 -3.21 0.40
N HIS A 73 12.14 -1.98 0.60
CA HIS A 73 11.93 -1.32 1.88
C HIS A 73 10.48 -0.92 2.12
N ALA A 74 9.59 -1.06 1.14
CA ALA A 74 8.17 -0.82 1.30
C ALA A 74 7.36 -1.90 0.60
N ARG A 75 6.29 -2.33 1.26
CA ARG A 75 5.35 -3.33 0.76
C ARG A 75 3.92 -2.84 0.98
N PRO A 76 3.46 -1.84 0.19
CA PRO A 76 2.13 -1.28 0.35
C PRO A 76 1.05 -2.37 0.36
N ASP A 77 0.11 -2.25 1.29
CA ASP A 77 -0.99 -3.20 1.53
C ASP A 77 -0.54 -4.63 1.86
N ALA A 78 0.72 -4.81 2.29
CA ALA A 78 1.36 -6.10 2.49
C ALA A 78 1.45 -6.95 1.19
N ILE A 79 1.37 -6.32 0.02
CA ILE A 79 1.43 -6.99 -1.28
C ILE A 79 2.86 -6.98 -1.82
N ASN A 80 3.41 -8.16 -2.08
CA ASN A 80 4.69 -8.30 -2.76
C ASN A 80 4.52 -8.01 -4.27
N PRO A 81 5.39 -7.20 -4.89
CA PRO A 81 5.45 -7.12 -6.34
C PRO A 81 5.99 -8.43 -6.94
N ALA A 82 5.84 -8.60 -8.25
CA ALA A 82 6.29 -9.80 -8.96
C ALA A 82 7.79 -10.11 -8.77
N THR A 83 8.62 -9.09 -8.53
CA THR A 83 10.07 -9.20 -8.28
C THR A 83 10.41 -9.79 -6.91
N VAL A 84 9.45 -9.93 -5.99
CA VAL A 84 9.68 -10.41 -4.62
C VAL A 84 9.01 -11.77 -4.44
N ALA A 85 9.83 -12.79 -4.23
CA ALA A 85 9.38 -14.16 -4.00
C ALA A 85 8.75 -14.34 -2.61
N GLY A 86 9.25 -13.60 -1.61
CA GLY A 86 8.71 -13.67 -0.26
C GLY A 86 9.41 -12.74 0.72
N VAL A 87 8.75 -12.54 1.86
CA VAL A 87 9.25 -11.78 3.00
C VAL A 87 9.02 -12.63 4.24
N GLU A 88 10.09 -13.01 4.91
CA GLU A 88 10.06 -13.67 6.20
C GLU A 88 10.29 -12.63 7.29
N VAL A 89 9.26 -12.32 8.07
CA VAL A 89 9.34 -11.34 9.15
C VAL A 89 10.12 -11.95 10.32
N THR A 90 11.33 -11.45 10.55
CA THR A 90 12.19 -11.88 11.67
C THR A 90 12.17 -10.90 12.83
N GLN A 91 11.64 -9.69 12.60
CA GLN A 91 11.42 -8.68 13.63
C GLN A 91 10.02 -8.07 13.47
N SER A 92 9.13 -8.40 14.41
CA SER A 92 7.73 -7.95 14.40
C SER A 92 7.60 -6.43 14.37
N PRO A 93 6.48 -5.89 13.83
CA PRO A 93 6.22 -4.46 13.79
C PRO A 93 6.42 -3.77 15.14
N ASN A 94 7.15 -2.65 15.17
CA ASN A 94 7.26 -1.79 16.35
C ASN A 94 6.00 -0.92 16.50
N ALA A 95 5.97 0.00 17.46
CA ALA A 95 4.81 0.87 17.69
C ALA A 95 4.40 1.71 16.47
N ASN A 96 5.34 2.07 15.59
CA ASN A 96 5.04 2.79 14.34
C ASN A 96 4.62 1.85 13.20
N GLY A 97 4.60 0.54 13.41
CA GLY A 97 4.31 -0.45 12.36
C GLY A 97 5.50 -0.80 11.47
N ILE A 98 6.68 -0.25 11.74
CA ILE A 98 7.91 -0.58 11.01
C ILE A 98 8.32 -1.99 11.41
N TYR A 99 8.69 -2.85 10.48
CA TYR A 99 9.14 -4.22 10.74
C TYR A 99 10.44 -4.52 10.00
N ALA A 100 11.02 -5.69 10.26
CA ALA A 100 12.17 -6.14 9.50
C ALA A 100 12.17 -7.65 9.30
N GLY A 101 12.88 -8.08 8.27
CA GLY A 101 12.84 -9.47 7.84
C GLY A 101 13.79 -9.80 6.71
N THR A 102 13.84 -11.09 6.39
CA THR A 102 14.56 -11.59 5.22
C THR A 102 13.66 -11.49 4.00
N VAL A 103 14.12 -10.75 2.99
CA VAL A 103 13.47 -10.58 1.70
C VAL A 103 14.15 -11.46 0.69
N ARG A 104 13.35 -12.20 -0.09
CA ARG A 104 13.79 -13.05 -1.19
C ARG A 104 13.33 -12.44 -2.51
N LEU A 105 14.25 -12.12 -3.40
CA LEU A 105 13.94 -11.56 -4.72
C LEU A 105 13.87 -12.67 -5.75
N ARG A 106 12.88 -12.61 -6.67
CA ARG A 106 12.78 -13.58 -7.77
C ARG A 106 13.91 -13.36 -8.76
N ASN A 107 14.69 -14.40 -9.01
CA ASN A 107 15.72 -14.40 -10.03
C ASN A 107 15.33 -15.34 -11.17
N PRO A 108 15.03 -14.83 -12.38
CA PRO A 108 14.68 -15.71 -13.50
C PRO A 108 15.87 -16.52 -14.01
N ASN A 109 17.10 -16.15 -13.63
CA ASN A 109 18.34 -16.70 -14.17
C ASN A 109 19.12 -17.56 -13.17
N GLY A 110 18.52 -17.95 -12.04
CA GLY A 110 19.20 -18.75 -11.03
C GLY A 110 18.45 -18.77 -9.70
N ASP A 111 19.17 -19.02 -8.62
CA ASP A 111 18.59 -19.02 -7.28
C ASP A 111 18.13 -17.61 -6.88
N ASP A 112 17.04 -17.57 -6.12
CA ASP A 112 16.48 -16.35 -5.55
C ASP A 112 17.39 -15.81 -4.43
N PRO A 113 18.09 -14.68 -4.62
CA PRO A 113 18.95 -14.12 -3.60
C PRO A 113 18.13 -13.52 -2.44
N GLN A 114 18.73 -13.51 -1.26
CA GLN A 114 18.10 -13.05 -0.03
C GLN A 114 18.87 -11.91 0.62
N LYS A 115 18.16 -11.04 1.35
CA LYS A 115 18.76 -9.99 2.17
C LYS A 115 17.90 -9.60 3.36
N PHE A 116 18.50 -9.02 4.38
CA PHE A 116 17.77 -8.40 5.48
C PHE A 116 17.25 -7.01 5.10
N SER A 117 15.99 -6.69 5.38
CA SER A 117 15.39 -5.36 5.17
C SER A 117 14.69 -4.86 6.40
N SER A 118 14.77 -3.56 6.66
CA SER A 118 13.71 -2.87 7.40
C SER A 118 12.68 -2.35 6.40
N LEU A 119 11.41 -2.53 6.75
CA LEU A 119 10.26 -2.22 5.91
C LEU A 119 9.36 -1.16 6.54
N PHE A 120 8.94 -0.21 5.70
CA PHE A 120 7.89 0.76 6.03
C PHE A 120 6.61 0.03 6.46
N PRO A 121 5.75 0.66 7.28
CA PRO A 121 4.46 0.10 7.63
C PRO A 121 3.66 -0.28 6.38
N ASP A 122 3.14 -1.51 6.34
CA ASP A 122 2.39 -2.03 5.19
C ASP A 122 1.15 -1.18 4.86
N ALA A 123 0.58 -0.48 5.84
CA ALA A 123 -0.56 0.41 5.64
C ALA A 123 -0.23 1.69 4.85
N CYS A 124 1.05 1.99 4.61
CA CYS A 124 1.45 3.16 3.86
C CYS A 124 1.42 2.90 2.35
N SER A 125 0.77 3.78 1.60
CA SER A 125 0.78 3.73 0.14
C SER A 125 2.15 4.10 -0.43
N MET A 126 2.36 3.81 -1.71
CA MET A 126 3.56 4.22 -2.45
C MET A 126 3.77 5.73 -2.42
N GLU A 127 2.68 6.50 -2.57
CA GLU A 127 2.67 7.96 -2.54
C GLU A 127 3.05 8.48 -1.15
N GLN A 128 2.48 7.89 -0.10
CA GLN A 128 2.77 8.27 1.28
C GLN A 128 4.23 8.02 1.66
N VAL A 129 4.77 6.85 1.28
CA VAL A 129 6.19 6.54 1.48
C VAL A 129 7.07 7.52 0.69
N THR A 130 6.75 7.78 -0.57
CA THR A 130 7.49 8.71 -1.42
C THR A 130 7.48 10.13 -0.85
N ALA A 131 6.32 10.62 -0.41
CA ALA A 131 6.17 11.94 0.22
C ALA A 131 6.97 12.03 1.53
N SER A 132 6.96 10.98 2.35
CA SER A 132 7.76 10.92 3.58
C SER A 132 9.26 10.92 3.31
N ILE A 133 9.74 10.24 2.27
CA ILE A 133 11.15 10.26 1.87
C ILE A 133 11.58 11.66 1.45
N LEU A 134 10.76 12.34 0.63
CA LEU A 134 11.04 13.72 0.20
C LEU A 134 11.04 14.68 1.39
N TYR A 135 10.07 14.55 2.30
CA TYR A 135 10.04 15.36 3.50
C TYR A 135 11.28 15.14 4.37
N ALA A 136 11.69 13.88 4.56
CA ALA A 136 12.90 13.53 5.30
C ALA A 136 14.16 14.13 4.65
N PHE A 137 14.23 14.14 3.32
CA PHE A 137 15.32 14.75 2.57
C PHE A 137 15.37 16.27 2.76
N GLU A 138 14.25 16.96 2.66
CA GLU A 138 14.22 18.42 2.85
C GLU A 138 14.46 18.82 4.32
N ASN A 139 14.05 17.97 5.27
CA ASN A 139 14.13 18.22 6.70
C ASN A 139 15.13 17.29 7.39
N ARG A 140 16.34 17.22 6.81
CA ARG A 140 17.42 16.38 7.34
C ARG A 140 17.80 16.76 8.77
N GLN A 141 18.14 15.74 9.52
CA GLN A 141 18.65 15.82 10.88
C GLN A 141 19.75 14.78 11.09
N SER A 142 20.41 14.83 12.24
CA SER A 142 21.42 13.86 12.61
C SER A 142 20.85 12.44 12.61
N CYS A 143 21.56 11.52 11.98
CA CYS A 143 21.28 10.09 12.12
C CYS A 143 21.59 9.61 13.54
N PRO A 144 20.94 8.54 14.03
CA PRO A 144 21.27 7.92 15.31
C PRO A 144 22.76 7.56 15.42
N ALA A 145 23.30 7.61 16.64
CA ALA A 145 24.70 7.25 16.89
C ALA A 145 25.01 5.83 16.39
N GLY A 146 26.17 5.66 15.75
CA GLY A 146 26.57 4.39 15.13
C GLY A 146 26.02 4.16 13.71
N SER A 147 25.22 5.08 13.17
CA SER A 147 24.80 5.01 11.77
C SER A 147 26.01 5.14 10.82
N PRO A 148 26.04 4.39 9.70
CA PRO A 148 27.04 4.57 8.66
C PRO A 148 27.11 6.02 8.17
N GLY A 149 28.33 6.54 7.97
CA GLY A 149 28.54 7.95 7.61
C GLY A 149 27.99 8.38 6.23
N TRP A 150 27.55 7.44 5.41
CA TRP A 150 26.89 7.72 4.13
C TRP A 150 25.37 7.91 4.27
N TRP A 151 24.79 7.68 5.45
CA TRP A 151 23.37 7.91 5.69
C TRP A 151 23.08 9.39 5.87
N GLN A 152 21.98 9.81 5.27
CA GLN A 152 21.28 11.03 5.64
C GLN A 152 19.94 10.65 6.26
N CYS A 153 19.54 11.32 7.35
CA CYS A 153 18.31 10.97 8.05
C CYS A 153 17.36 12.15 8.14
N GLY A 154 16.07 11.85 8.19
CA GLY A 154 15.01 12.84 8.39
C GLY A 154 13.79 12.19 9.02
N ALA A 155 12.91 12.99 9.61
CA ALA A 155 11.64 12.46 10.12
C ALA A 155 10.71 12.11 8.94
N ASN A 156 9.81 11.16 9.14
CA ASN A 156 8.82 10.75 8.13
C ASN A 156 7.80 11.83 7.75
N ARG A 157 7.63 12.88 8.59
CA ARG A 157 6.62 13.94 8.42
C ARG A 157 6.86 15.15 9.34
N PRO A 158 6.15 16.28 9.15
CA PRO A 158 6.09 17.41 10.10
C PRO A 158 5.75 17.00 11.54
N GLY A 159 6.18 17.81 12.52
CA GLY A 159 5.77 17.66 13.92
C GLY A 159 4.42 18.36 14.18
N GLY A 160 3.73 18.04 15.29
CA GLY A 160 2.47 18.73 15.62
C GLY A 160 1.42 18.01 16.49
N GLY A 161 1.73 16.88 17.15
CA GLY A 161 0.89 16.32 18.23
C GLY A 161 -0.53 15.87 17.84
N GLY A 162 -0.74 15.51 16.57
CA GLY A 162 -1.99 14.96 16.06
C GLY A 162 -1.94 14.80 14.55
N LEU A 163 -2.86 14.03 13.98
CA LEU A 163 -3.09 14.02 12.55
C LEU A 163 -3.83 15.30 12.18
N THR A 164 -3.13 16.25 11.58
CA THR A 164 -3.76 17.32 10.80
C THR A 164 -4.11 16.78 9.42
N GLY A 165 -4.98 17.46 8.66
CA GLY A 165 -5.32 17.03 7.30
C GLY A 165 -4.11 16.84 6.38
N GLU A 166 -3.00 17.55 6.64
CA GLU A 166 -1.74 17.43 5.90
C GLU A 166 -0.98 16.14 6.20
N ASP A 167 -1.13 15.56 7.39
CA ASP A 167 -0.45 14.32 7.79
C ASP A 167 -0.89 13.10 6.98
N THR A 168 -2.10 13.16 6.41
CA THR A 168 -2.64 12.07 5.58
C THR A 168 -1.82 11.83 4.30
N LYS A 169 -1.04 12.83 3.87
CA LYS A 169 -0.14 12.73 2.72
C LYS A 169 1.12 11.91 3.01
N PHE A 170 1.48 11.72 4.27
CA PHE A 170 2.71 11.06 4.68
C PHE A 170 2.45 9.64 5.18
N CYS A 171 3.50 8.82 5.17
CA CYS A 171 3.48 7.52 5.85
C CYS A 171 3.55 7.73 7.36
N VAL A 172 2.38 7.87 7.99
CA VAL A 172 2.27 8.13 9.44
C VAL A 172 2.69 6.92 10.27
N GLY A 173 2.37 5.72 9.79
CA GLY A 173 2.53 4.47 10.55
C GLY A 173 1.40 4.22 11.56
N ALA A 174 1.58 3.20 12.39
CA ALA A 174 0.55 2.70 13.32
C ALA A 174 0.38 3.56 14.59
N ALA A 175 1.32 4.47 14.88
CA ALA A 175 1.26 5.37 16.04
C ALA A 175 1.25 6.83 15.57
N PRO A 176 0.06 7.43 15.33
CA PRO A 176 -0.05 8.78 14.76
C PRO A 176 0.45 9.91 15.65
N GLN A 177 0.81 9.62 16.90
CA GLN A 177 1.40 10.58 17.83
C GLN A 177 2.92 10.55 17.83
N SER A 178 3.54 9.53 17.22
CA SER A 178 4.98 9.45 17.05
C SER A 178 5.41 9.70 15.61
N ARG A 179 6.70 10.00 15.47
CA ARG A 179 7.41 10.03 14.20
C ARG A 179 8.47 8.94 14.23
N PHE A 180 8.91 8.54 13.06
CA PHE A 180 10.07 7.67 12.90
C PHE A 180 11.06 8.31 11.94
N LEU A 181 12.30 7.83 11.98
CA LEU A 181 13.35 8.31 11.10
C LEU A 181 13.38 7.48 9.82
N ILE A 182 13.67 8.15 8.72
CA ILE A 182 13.99 7.53 7.43
C ILE A 182 15.48 7.80 7.19
N ALA A 183 16.24 6.73 6.99
CA ALA A 183 17.61 6.82 6.48
C ALA A 183 17.59 6.76 4.96
N MET A 184 18.46 7.54 4.34
CA MET A 184 18.56 7.72 2.88
C MET A 184 20.01 7.59 2.44
N GLY A 185 20.22 6.90 1.32
CA GLY A 185 21.50 6.87 0.62
C GLY A 185 21.40 7.65 -0.68
N LEU A 186 22.27 8.64 -0.87
CA LEU A 186 22.29 9.46 -2.07
C LEU A 186 23.31 8.95 -3.09
N LEU A 187 23.01 9.17 -4.37
CA LEU A 187 24.01 9.13 -5.43
C LEU A 187 24.85 10.42 -5.42
N LYS A 188 25.99 10.40 -6.12
CA LYS A 188 26.87 11.57 -6.26
C LYS A 188 26.19 12.78 -6.89
N ASP A 189 25.16 12.54 -7.70
CA ASP A 189 24.37 13.59 -8.37
C ASP A 189 23.20 14.12 -7.51
N GLY A 190 23.10 13.67 -6.25
CA GLY A 190 22.09 14.12 -5.30
C GLY A 190 20.75 13.38 -5.37
N ARG A 191 20.56 12.45 -6.32
CA ARG A 191 19.36 11.59 -6.34
C ARG A 191 19.34 10.65 -5.14
N ILE A 192 18.15 10.30 -4.66
CA ILE A 192 17.94 9.36 -3.57
C ILE A 192 17.94 7.94 -4.14
N ASN A 193 19.03 7.19 -3.92
CA ASN A 193 19.14 5.82 -4.42
C ASN A 193 18.37 4.82 -3.57
N THR A 194 18.28 5.07 -2.27
CA THR A 194 17.60 4.18 -1.32
C THR A 194 17.04 4.99 -0.17
N ALA A 195 15.94 4.51 0.39
CA ALA A 195 15.39 5.03 1.63
C ALA A 195 14.67 3.91 2.38
N PHE A 196 14.84 3.89 3.70
CA PHE A 196 14.23 2.88 4.57
C PHE A 196 13.99 3.44 5.97
N PRO A 197 12.96 2.95 6.67
CA PRO A 197 12.68 3.39 8.03
C PRO A 197 13.72 2.82 8.99
N LEU A 198 14.06 3.60 10.01
CA LEU A 198 14.82 3.14 11.16
C LEU A 198 13.85 2.62 12.24
N ARG A 199 14.14 1.43 12.76
CA ARG A 199 13.33 0.78 13.81
C ARG A 199 13.63 1.28 15.21
#